data_AF-A0AAD4T3T2-F1
#
_entry.id   AF-A0AAD4T3T2-F1
#
_cell.length_a   1.000
_cell.length_b   1.000
_cell.length_c   1.000
_cell.angle_alpha   90.00
_cell.angle_beta   90.00
_cell.angle_gamma   90.00
#
_symmetry.space_group_name_H-M   'P 1'
#
loop_
_entity.id
_entity.type
_entity.pdbx_description
1 polymer ?
#
loop_
_entity_poly.entity_id
_entity_poly.type
_entity_poly.pdbx_seq_one_letter_code
_entity_poly.pdbx_strand_id
1 'polypeptide(L)'
;MPPSVFKSSGHWWVQLQGILVGYYLSTLFTEISRMTTIVEWGGEIINLKNKGRHTSTQMGVGHFASEGGLKTSSYFNWVQVSDENNMIRDPENVKKEVTNPNCYDLEIDNDHYGTNGYDFYYVGPGYNDKCQ
;
A
#
# COMPACT_ATOMS: atom_id res chain seq x y z
N MET A 1 0.63 6.33 15.06
CA MET A 1 0.85 4.88 14.88
C MET A 1 -0.02 4.40 13.73
N PRO A 2 0.57 3.69 12.75
CA PRO A 2 -0.18 3.10 11.64
C PRO A 2 -1.18 2.05 12.15
N PRO A 3 -2.23 1.73 11.38
CA PRO A 3 -3.09 0.60 11.68
C PRO A 3 -2.30 -0.71 11.64
N SER A 4 -2.68 -1.66 12.48
CA SER A 4 -2.11 -3.01 12.52
C SER A 4 -3.20 -4.03 12.25
N VAL A 5 -2.90 -5.02 11.41
CA VAL A 5 -3.78 -6.16 11.13
C VAL A 5 -3.11 -7.40 11.67
N PHE A 6 -3.79 -8.13 12.55
CA PHE A 6 -3.25 -9.33 13.17
C PHE A 6 -4.31 -10.40 13.38
N LYS A 7 -3.87 -11.64 13.59
CA LYS A 7 -4.74 -12.77 13.85
C LYS A 7 -4.78 -13.08 15.35
N SER A 8 -5.98 -13.17 15.92
CA SER A 8 -6.18 -13.59 17.31
C SER A 8 -7.44 -14.42 17.44
N SER A 9 -7.38 -15.49 18.24
CA SER A 9 -8.48 -16.46 18.43
C SER A 9 -9.06 -17.00 17.11
N GLY A 10 -8.19 -17.16 16.10
CA GLY A 10 -8.59 -17.70 14.80
C GLY A 10 -9.21 -16.68 13.83
N HIS A 11 -9.31 -15.39 14.19
CA HIS A 11 -9.92 -14.34 13.37
C HIS A 11 -9.00 -13.15 13.17
N TRP A 12 -9.29 -12.31 12.17
CA TRP A 12 -8.52 -11.12 11.84
C TRP A 12 -9.07 -9.91 12.57
N TRP A 13 -8.16 -9.10 13.12
CA TRP A 13 -8.46 -7.88 13.85
C TRP A 13 -7.72 -6.72 13.22
N VAL A 14 -8.39 -5.59 13.12
CA VAL A 14 -7.79 -4.32 12.72
C VAL A 14 -7.74 -3.43 13.96
N GLN A 15 -6.56 -2.95 14.29
CA GLN A 15 -6.32 -2.10 15.43
C GLN A 15 -5.71 -0.77 14.99
N LEU A 16 -6.19 0.32 15.57
CA LEU A 16 -5.64 1.66 15.38
C LEU A 16 -5.36 2.25 16.75
N GLN A 17 -4.09 2.57 17.02
CA GLN A 17 -3.66 3.17 18.30
C GLN A 17 -4.13 2.39 19.54
N GLY A 18 -4.05 1.06 19.49
CA GLY A 18 -4.51 0.20 20.59
C GLY A 18 -6.00 -0.13 20.57
N ILE A 19 -6.82 0.58 19.76
CA ILE A 19 -8.27 0.41 19.70
C ILE A 19 -8.62 -0.56 18.57
N LEU A 20 -9.43 -1.58 18.86
CA LEU A 20 -9.98 -2.47 17.84
C LEU A 20 -11.05 -1.72 17.03
N VAL A 21 -10.80 -1.57 15.73
CA VAL A 21 -11.67 -0.83 14.79
C VAL A 21 -12.26 -1.75 13.71
N GLY A 22 -11.82 -3.00 13.64
CA GLY A 22 -12.35 -3.97 12.68
C GLY A 22 -12.16 -5.41 13.12
N TYR A 23 -13.05 -6.27 12.64
CA TYR A 23 -13.07 -7.71 12.86
C TYR A 23 -13.51 -8.41 11.59
N TYR A 24 -12.79 -9.47 11.21
CA TYR A 24 -13.13 -10.29 10.06
C TYR A 24 -12.94 -11.78 10.37
N LEU A 25 -13.94 -12.57 9.99
CA LEU A 25 -13.88 -14.03 10.08
C LEU A 25 -12.78 -14.55 9.15
N SER A 26 -11.94 -15.47 9.64
CA SER A 26 -10.87 -16.09 8.84
C SER A 26 -11.40 -16.93 7.68
N THR A 27 -12.63 -17.43 7.78
CA THR A 27 -13.31 -18.16 6.69
C THR A 27 -13.58 -17.29 5.47
N LEU A 28 -13.57 -15.96 5.61
CA LEU A 28 -13.68 -15.04 4.48
C LEU A 28 -12.39 -15.02 3.63
N PHE A 29 -11.27 -15.46 4.20
CA PHE A 29 -9.97 -15.38 3.56
C PHE A 29 -9.21 -16.70 3.71
N THR A 30 -9.47 -17.62 2.77
CA THR A 30 -8.89 -18.97 2.77
C THR A 30 -7.38 -18.97 2.56
N GLU A 31 -6.88 -18.09 1.68
CA GLU A 31 -5.47 -18.00 1.29
C GLU A 31 -4.58 -17.48 2.43
N ILE A 32 -5.01 -16.44 3.15
CA ILE A 32 -4.22 -15.86 4.25
C ILE A 32 -4.40 -16.61 5.58
N SER A 33 -5.29 -17.61 5.64
CA SER A 33 -5.77 -18.23 6.89
C SER A 33 -4.69 -18.91 7.75
N ARG A 34 -3.52 -19.27 7.20
CA ARG A 34 -2.42 -19.91 7.95
C ARG A 34 -1.13 -19.09 7.94
N MET A 35 -0.69 -18.67 6.75
CA MET A 35 0.48 -17.84 6.51
C MET A 35 0.28 -17.21 5.13
N THR A 36 0.69 -15.96 4.96
CA THR A 36 0.79 -15.37 3.63
C THR A 36 2.24 -15.42 3.17
N THR A 37 2.47 -15.79 1.92
CA THR A 37 3.82 -15.72 1.31
C THR A 37 4.07 -14.36 0.64
N ILE A 38 3.02 -13.56 0.46
CA ILE A 38 3.06 -12.26 -0.21
C ILE A 38 2.26 -11.25 0.61
N VAL A 39 2.83 -10.07 0.79
CA VAL A 39 2.14 -8.90 1.32
C VAL A 39 2.34 -7.77 0.33
N GLU A 40 1.26 -7.08 -0.01
CA GLU A 40 1.27 -5.97 -0.95
C GLU A 40 0.81 -4.70 -0.23
N TRP A 41 1.51 -3.60 -0.51
CA TRP A 41 1.14 -2.27 -0.06
C TRP A 41 1.10 -1.34 -1.27
N GLY A 42 0.16 -0.41 -1.28
CA GLY A 42 0.03 0.53 -2.39
C GLY A 42 -1.39 1.05 -2.52
N GLY A 43 -1.79 1.34 -3.75
CA GLY A 43 -3.14 1.74 -4.11
C GLY A 43 -3.59 1.05 -5.38
N GLU A 44 -4.90 0.80 -5.47
CA GLU A 44 -5.52 0.21 -6.66
C GLU A 44 -6.56 1.17 -7.23
N ILE A 45 -6.58 1.30 -8.55
CA ILE A 45 -7.59 2.09 -9.26
C ILE A 45 -8.28 1.20 -10.29
N ILE A 46 -9.60 1.12 -10.18
CA ILE A 46 -10.44 0.48 -11.18
C ILE A 46 -10.75 1.51 -12.28
N ASN A 47 -10.37 1.19 -13.51
CA ASN A 47 -10.65 2.02 -14.68
C ASN A 47 -11.32 1.19 -15.78
N LEU A 48 -12.62 1.38 -15.95
CA LEU A 48 -13.41 0.70 -16.98
C LEU A 48 -13.41 1.41 -18.34
N LYS A 49 -12.72 2.56 -18.46
CA LYS A 49 -12.72 3.42 -19.65
C LYS A 49 -14.11 3.76 -20.19
N ASN A 50 -15.10 3.94 -19.31
CA ASN A 50 -16.51 4.18 -19.68
C ASN A 50 -16.73 5.37 -20.65
N LYS A 51 -15.79 6.31 -20.72
CA LYS A 51 -15.84 7.48 -21.62
C LYS A 51 -14.83 7.39 -22.79
N GLY A 52 -14.33 6.20 -23.10
CA GLY A 52 -13.28 5.98 -24.09
C GLY A 52 -11.89 6.45 -23.64
N ARG A 53 -11.76 6.84 -22.37
CA ARG A 53 -10.55 7.40 -21.77
C ARG A 53 -10.30 6.88 -20.36
N HIS A 54 -9.08 7.00 -19.88
CA HIS A 54 -8.67 6.74 -18.51
C HIS A 54 -9.51 7.54 -17.52
N THR A 55 -9.72 6.96 -16.34
CA THR A 55 -10.38 7.65 -15.23
C THR A 55 -9.55 8.84 -14.77
N SER A 56 -10.23 9.94 -14.40
CA SER A 56 -9.64 11.09 -13.72
C SER A 56 -9.54 10.90 -12.20
N THR A 57 -9.63 9.65 -11.73
CA THR A 57 -9.48 9.33 -10.31
C THR A 57 -8.03 9.51 -9.93
N GLN A 58 -7.78 10.43 -9.01
CA GLN A 58 -6.46 10.71 -8.49
C GLN A 58 -6.06 9.65 -7.46
N MET A 59 -4.79 9.25 -7.48
CA MET A 59 -4.17 8.49 -6.39
C MET A 59 -3.38 9.46 -5.53
N GLY A 60 -3.60 9.41 -4.22
CA GLY A 60 -3.00 10.35 -3.28
C GLY A 60 -3.45 11.79 -3.55
N VAL A 61 -2.48 12.70 -3.72
CA VAL A 61 -2.76 14.13 -3.99
C VAL A 61 -2.91 14.47 -5.48
N GLY A 62 -2.78 13.48 -6.38
CA GLY A 62 -3.05 13.68 -7.80
C GLY A 62 -1.92 14.32 -8.63
N HIS A 63 -0.71 14.42 -8.08
CA HIS A 63 0.51 14.84 -8.79
C HIS A 63 1.49 13.66 -8.87
N PHE A 64 2.46 13.66 -9.79
CA PHE A 64 3.50 12.63 -9.77
C PHE A 64 4.52 12.85 -8.64
N ALA A 65 5.13 11.76 -8.15
CA ALA A 65 6.10 11.82 -7.04
C ALA A 65 7.31 12.70 -7.42
N SER A 66 7.70 12.63 -8.69
CA SER A 66 8.75 13.46 -9.28
C SER A 66 8.49 14.97 -9.26
N GLU A 67 7.25 15.43 -9.06
CA GLU A 67 6.91 16.87 -9.12
C GLU A 67 7.26 17.65 -7.85
N GLY A 68 7.53 16.98 -6.73
CA GLY A 68 7.84 17.67 -5.46
C GLY A 68 8.25 16.78 -4.29
N GLY A 69 8.50 15.48 -4.53
CA GLY A 69 8.93 14.52 -3.52
C GLY A 69 7.92 14.39 -2.37
N LEU A 70 8.45 14.26 -1.15
CA LEU A 70 7.70 14.12 0.11
C LEU A 70 6.58 15.14 0.35
N LYS A 71 6.73 16.37 -0.17
CA LYS A 71 5.77 17.46 0.10
C LYS A 71 4.49 17.39 -0.73
N THR A 72 4.55 16.68 -1.85
CA THR A 72 3.45 16.60 -2.83
C THR A 72 3.04 15.16 -3.06
N SER A 73 3.30 14.26 -2.11
CA SER A 73 3.03 12.84 -2.28
C SER A 73 2.27 12.24 -1.11
N SER A 74 1.37 11.30 -1.41
CA SER A 74 0.86 10.38 -0.40
C SER A 74 1.90 9.29 -0.19
N TYR A 75 2.10 8.93 1.08
CA TYR A 75 3.17 8.02 1.47
C TYR A 75 2.71 7.04 2.54
N PHE A 76 3.39 5.91 2.60
CA PHE A 76 3.45 5.04 3.76
C PHE A 76 4.86 5.08 4.30
N ASN A 77 4.99 5.27 5.62
CA ASN A 77 6.28 5.21 6.31
C ASN A 77 6.28 4.11 7.37
N TRP A 78 7.47 3.59 7.66
CA TRP A 78 7.73 2.52 8.61
C TRP A 78 6.90 1.27 8.30
N VAL A 79 6.86 0.88 7.03
CA VAL A 79 6.17 -0.34 6.60
C VAL A 79 6.97 -1.54 7.06
N GLN A 80 6.34 -2.34 7.93
CA GLN A 80 6.92 -3.51 8.56
C GLN A 80 5.95 -4.68 8.51
N VAL A 81 6.48 -5.90 8.62
CA VAL A 81 5.71 -7.14 8.69
C VAL A 81 5.90 -7.79 10.05
N SER A 82 4.89 -8.51 10.52
CA SER A 82 5.04 -9.38 11.69
C SER A 82 5.26 -10.81 11.22
N ASP A 83 6.29 -11.46 11.74
CA ASP A 83 6.55 -12.88 11.47
C ASP A 83 5.63 -13.80 12.29
N GLU A 84 5.75 -15.10 12.06
CA GLU A 84 5.02 -16.15 12.77
C GLU A 84 5.22 -16.16 14.30
N ASN A 85 6.30 -15.55 14.79
CA ASN A 85 6.61 -15.39 16.21
C ASN A 85 6.09 -14.06 16.78
N ASN A 86 5.27 -13.32 16.01
CA ASN A 86 4.80 -11.97 16.31
C ASN A 86 5.95 -10.96 16.50
N MET A 87 7.10 -11.20 15.87
CA MET A 87 8.18 -10.22 15.85
C MET A 87 8.03 -9.30 14.65
N ILE A 88 8.18 -8.00 14.88
CA ILE A 88 8.22 -7.00 13.80
C ILE A 88 9.56 -7.14 13.07
N ARG A 89 9.48 -7.23 11.74
CA ARG A 89 10.60 -7.38 10.81
C ARG A 89 10.44 -6.41 9.66
N ASP A 90 11.57 -6.05 9.07
CA ASP A 90 11.55 -5.34 7.80
C ASP A 90 11.18 -6.32 6.67
N PRO A 91 10.33 -5.90 5.72
CA PRO A 91 10.00 -6.68 4.54
C PRO A 91 11.26 -7.14 3.78
N GLU A 92 11.28 -8.42 3.41
CA GLU A 92 12.33 -8.99 2.58
C GLU A 92 11.84 -9.13 1.12
N ASN A 93 12.75 -9.07 0.14
CA ASN A 93 12.45 -9.27 -1.29
C ASN A 93 11.39 -8.30 -1.86
N VAL A 94 11.37 -7.05 -1.39
CA VAL A 94 10.42 -6.04 -1.85
C VAL A 94 10.58 -5.78 -3.35
N LYS A 95 9.45 -5.73 -4.06
CA LYS A 95 9.36 -5.39 -5.48
C LYS A 95 8.41 -4.22 -5.68
N LYS A 96 8.82 -3.27 -6.51
CA LYS A 96 7.96 -2.17 -6.99
C LYS A 96 7.19 -2.64 -8.21
N GLU A 97 5.87 -2.50 -8.18
CA GLU A 97 4.98 -2.80 -9.30
C GLU A 97 4.13 -1.55 -9.64
N VAL A 98 4.16 -1.12 -10.90
CA VAL A 98 3.36 0.01 -11.41
C VAL A 98 2.74 -0.36 -12.74
N THR A 99 1.42 -0.58 -12.75
CA THR A 99 0.73 -1.07 -13.95
C THR A 99 0.60 0.00 -15.05
N ASN A 100 0.47 1.27 -14.68
CA ASN A 100 0.28 2.38 -15.62
C ASN A 100 1.13 3.60 -15.21
N PRO A 101 2.45 3.59 -15.50
CA PRO A 101 3.39 4.62 -15.02
C PRO A 101 3.11 6.04 -15.54
N ASN A 102 2.41 6.17 -16.67
CA ASN A 102 2.01 7.48 -17.19
C ASN A 102 0.80 8.07 -16.47
N CYS A 103 0.09 7.29 -15.65
CA CYS A 103 -1.15 7.67 -14.97
C CYS A 103 -0.92 7.79 -13.46
N TYR A 104 -0.13 6.87 -12.91
CA TYR A 104 0.21 6.73 -11.51
C TYR A 104 1.67 6.34 -11.38
N ASP A 105 2.31 6.78 -10.31
CA ASP A 105 3.69 6.49 -10.00
C ASP A 105 3.82 6.02 -8.55
N LEU A 106 4.87 5.23 -8.32
CA LEU A 106 5.22 4.71 -7.02
C LEU A 106 6.73 4.84 -6.85
N GLU A 107 7.21 5.40 -5.77
CA GLU A 107 8.65 5.54 -5.53
C GLU A 107 8.99 5.02 -4.15
N ILE A 108 9.97 4.12 -4.06
CA ILE A 108 10.44 3.63 -2.76
C ILE A 108 11.59 4.53 -2.34
N ASP A 109 11.50 5.08 -1.12
CA ASP A 109 12.56 5.88 -0.54
C ASP A 109 13.72 4.96 -0.14
N ASN A 110 14.84 5.11 -0.84
CA ASN A 110 16.03 4.30 -0.62
C ASN A 110 16.89 4.80 0.55
N ASP A 111 16.69 6.04 1.03
CA ASP A 111 17.55 6.64 2.05
C ASP A 111 17.32 6.05 3.45
N HIS A 112 16.14 5.42 3.66
CA HIS A 112 15.76 4.81 4.94
C HIS A 112 15.82 3.27 4.93
N TYR A 113 16.29 2.64 3.85
CA TYR A 113 16.37 1.18 3.73
C TYR A 113 17.14 0.55 4.89
N GLY A 114 16.50 -0.39 5.61
CA GLY A 114 17.12 -1.20 6.65
C GLY A 114 17.39 -0.49 7.98
N THR A 115 16.80 0.70 8.19
CA THR A 115 16.84 1.36 9.52
C THR A 115 15.59 1.03 10.33
N ASN A 116 14.38 1.30 9.80
CA ASN A 116 13.11 1.13 10.51
C ASN A 116 11.94 0.85 9.53
N GLY A 117 12.02 -0.20 8.70
CA GLY A 117 10.99 -0.51 7.70
C GLY A 117 11.16 0.26 6.38
N TYR A 118 10.15 0.16 5.51
CA TYR A 118 10.17 0.79 4.18
C TYR A 118 9.29 2.05 4.16
N ASP A 119 9.77 3.05 3.46
CA ASP A 119 9.03 4.26 3.14
C ASP A 119 8.79 4.28 1.63
N PHE A 120 7.56 4.55 1.20
CA PHE A 120 7.25 4.67 -0.21
C PHE A 120 6.13 5.66 -0.48
N TYR A 121 6.22 6.28 -1.65
CA TYR A 121 5.26 7.24 -2.21
C TYR A 121 4.40 6.55 -3.25
N TYR A 122 3.12 6.90 -3.30
CA TYR A 122 2.18 6.36 -4.30
C TYR A 122 1.18 7.46 -4.68
N VAL A 123 1.17 7.84 -5.96
CA VAL A 123 0.45 9.03 -6.42
C VAL A 123 0.10 9.00 -7.89
N GLY A 124 -0.75 9.92 -8.34
CA GLY A 124 -0.84 10.30 -9.74
C GLY A 124 -2.21 10.87 -10.12
N PRO A 125 -2.26 11.67 -11.20
CA PRO A 125 -3.47 12.37 -11.62
C PRO A 125 -4.55 11.44 -12.21
N GLY A 126 -4.18 10.23 -12.63
CA GLY A 126 -5.00 9.43 -13.53
C GLY A 126 -4.94 10.03 -14.94
N TYR A 127 -6.07 10.48 -15.47
CA TYR A 127 -6.18 11.05 -16.81
C TYR A 127 -5.30 12.31 -16.99
N ASN A 128 -4.41 12.29 -17.97
CA ASN A 128 -3.54 13.40 -18.37
C ASN A 128 -3.07 13.23 -19.83
N ASP A 129 -2.29 14.18 -20.37
CA ASP A 129 -1.85 14.13 -21.78
C ASP A 129 -1.05 12.86 -22.15
N LYS A 130 -0.36 12.25 -21.17
CA LYS A 130 0.39 11.00 -21.32
C LYS A 130 -0.42 9.76 -20.92
N CYS A 131 -1.59 9.95 -20.31
CA CYS A 131 -2.49 8.90 -19.85
C CYS A 131 -3.93 9.20 -20.30
N GLN A 132 -4.25 8.74 -21.51
CA GLN A 132 -5.56 8.92 -22.12
C GLN A 132 -6.55 7.83 -21.81
#